data_AF-A0A7L3AZW3-F1
#
_entry.id   AF-A0A7L3AZW3-F1
#
_cell.length_a   1.000
_cell.length_b   1.000
_cell.length_c   1.000
_cell.angle_alpha   90.00
_cell.angle_beta   90.00
_cell.angle_gamma   90.00
#
_symmetry.space_group_name_H-M   'P 1'
#
loop_
_entity.id
_entity.type
_entity.pdbx_description
1 polymer ?
#
loop_
_entity_poly.entity_id
_entity_poly.type
_entity_poly.pdbx_seq_one_letter_code
_entity_poly.pdbx_strand_id
1 'polypeptide(L)'
;ADINCMRDLVHSKIQWNYVINLCGQDYPIKTNKDVIQYIKTKWNGKNMTPGVVQPLHMKHRTEVSHREYVRSGMSYVYPTKNMKAKPPYNLTIYFGSAYYILTKEFVEFTLTDARAKDLLEWSRDTYSPDEHYWVTLNRLNG
;
A
#
# COMPACT_ATOMS: atom_id res chain seq x y z
N ALA A 1 -9.43 2.29 1.09
CA ALA A 1 -10.36 1.14 1.15
C ALA A 1 -9.69 -0.04 1.86
N ASP A 2 -8.55 -0.51 1.34
CA ASP A 2 -7.84 -1.71 1.81
C ASP A 2 -7.58 -1.80 3.32
N ILE A 3 -7.16 -0.70 3.96
CA ILE A 3 -6.96 -0.68 5.43
C ILE A 3 -8.24 -1.03 6.21
N ASN A 4 -9.42 -0.65 5.71
CA ASN A 4 -10.69 -1.03 6.36
C ASN A 4 -10.91 -2.54 6.24
N CYS A 5 -10.74 -3.09 5.03
CA CYS A 5 -10.84 -4.55 4.81
C CYS A 5 -9.84 -5.33 5.66
N MET A 6 -8.61 -4.82 5.82
CA MET A 6 -7.60 -5.43 6.67
C MET A 6 -8.01 -5.48 8.15
N ARG A 7 -8.63 -4.41 8.67
CA ARG A 7 -9.16 -4.42 10.04
C ARG A 7 -10.23 -5.50 10.21
N ASP A 8 -11.11 -5.68 9.23
CA ASP A 8 -12.15 -6.72 9.29
C ASP A 8 -11.54 -8.12 9.19
N LEU A 9 -10.55 -8.31 8.31
CA LEU A 9 -9.85 -9.58 8.14
C LEU A 9 -9.10 -10.03 9.40
N VAL A 10 -8.44 -9.11 10.12
CA VAL A 10 -7.72 -9.45 11.36
C VAL A 10 -8.68 -9.89 12.48
N HIS A 11 -9.91 -9.36 12.52
CA HIS A 11 -10.93 -9.77 13.49
C HIS A 11 -11.77 -10.97 13.01
N SER A 12 -11.53 -11.47 11.79
CA SER A 12 -12.26 -12.61 11.25
C SER A 12 -11.94 -13.89 12.03
N LYS A 13 -12.97 -14.72 12.25
CA LYS A 13 -12.79 -16.08 12.80
C LYS A 13 -12.19 -17.05 11.78
N ILE A 14 -12.16 -16.68 10.51
CA ILE A 14 -11.61 -17.49 9.44
C ILE A 14 -10.09 -17.41 9.50
N GLN A 15 -9.41 -18.56 9.48
CA GLN A 15 -7.96 -18.61 9.40
C GLN A 15 -7.50 -18.28 7.97
N TRP A 16 -6.54 -17.36 7.86
CA TRP A 16 -5.94 -16.96 6.60
C TRP A 16 -4.46 -16.62 6.82
N ASN A 17 -3.65 -16.78 5.76
CA ASN A 17 -2.20 -16.57 5.81
C ASN A 17 -1.74 -15.39 4.94
N TYR A 18 -2.46 -15.10 3.86
CA TYR A 18 -2.14 -14.02 2.94
C TYR A 18 -3.40 -13.26 2.54
N VAL A 19 -3.26 -11.97 2.28
CA VAL A 19 -4.27 -11.14 1.61
C VAL A 19 -3.76 -10.75 0.23
N ILE A 20 -4.67 -10.79 -0.75
CA ILE A 20 -4.45 -10.32 -2.12
C ILE A 20 -5.53 -9.26 -2.36
N ASN A 21 -5.14 -8.03 -2.71
CA ASN A 21 -6.13 -7.02 -3.09
C ASN A 21 -6.43 -7.10 -4.59
N LEU A 22 -7.67 -6.80 -4.93
CA LEU A 22 -8.21 -6.81 -6.29
C LEU A 22 -9.18 -5.64 -6.45
N CYS A 23 -9.33 -5.16 -7.68
CA CYS A 23 -10.35 -4.20 -8.10
C CYS A 23 -11.45 -4.90 -8.91
N GLY A 24 -12.55 -4.19 -9.19
CA GLY A 24 -13.71 -4.76 -9.90
C GLY A 24 -13.45 -5.19 -11.35
N GLN A 25 -12.30 -4.83 -11.92
CA GLN A 25 -11.91 -5.22 -13.29
C GLN A 25 -10.88 -6.36 -13.32
N ASP A 26 -10.42 -6.83 -12.16
CA ASP A 26 -9.45 -7.92 -12.10
C ASP A 26 -10.12 -9.28 -12.34
N TYR A 27 -9.40 -10.17 -13.03
CA TYR A 27 -9.84 -11.55 -13.25
C TYR A 27 -8.66 -12.54 -13.12
N PRO A 28 -8.83 -13.66 -12.40
CA PRO A 28 -7.74 -14.61 -12.22
C PRO A 28 -7.39 -15.33 -13.53
N ILE A 29 -6.11 -15.28 -13.91
CA ILE A 29 -5.54 -16.03 -15.06
C ILE A 29 -4.87 -17.36 -14.64
N LYS A 30 -4.89 -17.67 -13.35
CA LYS A 30 -4.33 -18.88 -12.73
C LYS A 30 -5.34 -19.49 -11.79
N THR A 31 -5.28 -20.81 -11.62
CA THR A 31 -6.14 -21.49 -10.64
C THR A 31 -5.71 -21.13 -9.22
N ASN A 32 -6.62 -21.29 -8.26
CA ASN A 32 -6.27 -21.13 -6.84
C ASN A 32 -5.08 -22.04 -6.43
N LYS A 33 -5.02 -23.27 -6.97
CA LYS A 33 -3.91 -24.20 -6.72
C LYS A 33 -2.57 -23.62 -7.19
N ASP A 34 -2.53 -23.05 -8.39
CA ASP A 34 -1.31 -22.46 -8.95
C ASP A 34 -0.85 -21.24 -8.14
N VAL A 35 -1.79 -20.37 -7.75
CA VAL A 35 -1.51 -19.19 -6.93
C VAL A 35 -0.91 -19.59 -5.58
N ILE A 36 -1.55 -20.52 -4.86
CA ILE A 36 -1.07 -20.99 -3.56
C ILE A 36 0.29 -21.69 -3.68
N GLN A 37 0.49 -22.52 -4.71
CA GLN A 37 1.77 -23.17 -4.95
C GLN A 37 2.88 -22.15 -5.22
N TYR A 38 2.61 -21.12 -6.02
CA TYR A 38 3.56 -20.07 -6.32
C TYR A 38 3.94 -19.25 -5.08
N ILE A 39 2.97 -18.81 -4.28
CA ILE A 39 3.21 -18.05 -3.05
C ILE A 39 4.09 -18.88 -2.09
N LYS A 40 3.72 -20.14 -1.85
CA LYS A 40 4.47 -21.01 -0.93
C LYS A 40 5.89 -21.29 -1.40
N THR A 41 6.10 -21.55 -2.69
CA THR A 41 7.42 -21.96 -3.20
C THR A 41 8.35 -20.80 -3.52
N LYS A 42 7.84 -19.67 -4.00
CA LYS A 42 8.68 -18.54 -4.45
C LYS A 42 8.83 -17.45 -3.39
N TRP A 43 7.80 -17.25 -2.56
CA TRP A 43 7.78 -16.14 -1.60
C TRP A 43 7.92 -16.61 -0.16
N ASN A 44 7.44 -17.82 0.15
CA ASN A 44 7.71 -18.55 1.40
C ASN A 44 7.68 -17.67 2.66
N GLY A 45 6.52 -17.07 2.95
CA GLY A 45 6.35 -16.21 4.13
C GLY A 45 6.78 -14.76 3.94
N LYS A 46 7.07 -14.34 2.71
CA LYS A 46 7.41 -12.94 2.39
C LYS A 46 6.28 -12.25 1.63
N ASN A 47 6.17 -10.95 1.85
CA ASN A 47 5.27 -10.09 1.09
C ASN A 47 5.75 -9.91 -0.35
N MET A 48 4.80 -9.71 -1.26
CA MET A 48 5.02 -9.30 -2.63
C MET A 48 4.49 -7.87 -2.82
N THR A 49 5.41 -6.91 -2.85
CA THR A 49 5.16 -5.50 -3.16
C THR A 49 6.20 -5.03 -4.19
N PRO A 50 5.95 -5.18 -5.50
CA PRO A 50 6.93 -4.79 -6.50
C PRO A 50 7.14 -3.27 -6.47
N GLY A 51 8.40 -2.83 -6.57
CA GLY A 51 8.73 -1.40 -6.65
C GLY A 51 10.20 -1.07 -6.46
N VAL A 52 10.51 0.20 -6.65
CA VAL A 52 11.86 0.80 -6.69
C VAL A 52 11.94 2.01 -5.77
N VAL A 53 13.16 2.45 -5.44
CA VAL A 53 13.34 3.74 -4.75
C VAL A 53 12.68 4.84 -5.57
N GLN A 54 12.01 5.79 -4.91
CA GLN A 54 11.26 6.86 -5.56
C GLN A 54 12.07 7.51 -6.71
N PRO A 55 11.61 7.38 -7.96
CA PRO A 55 12.24 8.04 -9.10
C PRO A 55 12.09 9.56 -9.01
N LEU A 56 13.03 10.31 -9.58
CA LEU A 56 13.01 11.78 -9.56
C LEU A 56 11.71 12.38 -10.14
N HIS A 57 11.18 11.79 -11.21
CA HIS A 57 9.95 12.27 -11.84
C HIS A 57 8.70 12.05 -10.97
N MET A 58 8.75 11.15 -9.97
CA MET A 58 7.65 10.88 -9.04
C MET A 58 7.71 11.76 -7.77
N LYS A 59 8.77 12.57 -7.59
CA LYS A 59 8.94 13.42 -6.40
C LYS A 59 7.79 14.38 -6.15
N HIS A 60 7.24 14.96 -7.22
CA HIS A 60 6.12 15.90 -7.14
C HIS A 60 4.89 15.31 -6.42
N ARG A 61 4.72 13.99 -6.43
CA ARG A 61 3.60 13.29 -5.78
C ARG A 61 3.66 13.30 -4.25
N THR A 62 4.85 13.51 -3.69
CA THR A 62 5.10 13.46 -2.25
C THR A 62 5.71 14.75 -1.68
N GLU A 63 6.26 15.62 -2.52
CA GLU A 63 6.87 16.89 -2.07
C GLU A 63 5.83 17.98 -1.78
N VAL A 64 4.65 17.91 -2.41
CA VAL A 64 3.53 18.82 -2.15
C VAL A 64 2.28 18.07 -1.75
N SER A 65 1.43 18.72 -0.97
CA SER A 65 0.13 18.15 -0.62
C SER A 65 -0.85 18.29 -1.78
N HIS A 66 -1.77 17.35 -1.88
CA HIS A 66 -2.80 17.26 -2.90
C HIS A 66 -4.18 17.31 -2.27
N ARG A 67 -5.18 17.75 -3.05
CA ARG A 67 -6.58 17.76 -2.64
C ARG A 67 -7.43 17.06 -3.67
N GLU A 68 -8.48 16.44 -3.17
CA GLU A 68 -9.52 15.84 -3.98
C GLU A 68 -10.59 16.89 -4.29
N TYR A 69 -10.97 17.00 -5.55
CA TYR A 69 -12.21 17.63 -5.96
C TYR A 69 -13.21 16.52 -6.24
N VAL A 70 -14.36 16.55 -5.56
CA VAL A 70 -15.43 15.57 -5.75
C VAL A 70 -16.74 16.32 -5.97
N ARG A 71 -17.31 16.18 -7.18
CA ARG A 71 -18.65 16.66 -7.53
C ARG A 71 -19.35 15.61 -8.39
N SER A 72 -20.68 15.60 -8.39
CA SER A 72 -21.45 14.66 -9.21
C SER A 72 -20.97 14.66 -10.67
N GLY A 73 -20.43 13.53 -11.13
CA GLY A 73 -19.91 13.32 -12.48
C GLY A 73 -18.46 13.74 -12.72
N MET A 74 -17.75 14.31 -11.75
CA MET A 74 -16.33 14.67 -11.89
C MET A 74 -15.56 14.60 -10.58
N SER A 75 -14.55 13.72 -10.55
CA SER A 75 -13.59 13.61 -9.47
C SER A 75 -12.17 13.67 -10.01
N TYR A 76 -11.33 14.50 -9.41
CA TYR A 76 -9.90 14.54 -9.74
C TYR A 76 -9.07 15.00 -8.54
N VAL A 77 -7.77 14.69 -8.58
CA VAL A 77 -6.79 15.09 -7.59
C VAL A 77 -5.92 16.20 -8.19
N TYR A 78 -5.64 17.25 -7.43
CA TYR A 78 -4.80 18.36 -7.89
C TYR A 78 -3.79 18.78 -6.81
N PRO A 79 -2.59 19.24 -7.20
CA PRO A 79 -1.58 19.69 -6.26
C PRO A 79 -1.96 21.03 -5.62
N THR A 80 -1.54 21.22 -4.37
CA THR A 80 -1.64 22.50 -3.66
C THR A 80 -0.30 23.24 -3.70
N LYS A 81 -0.26 24.44 -3.09
CA LYS A 81 0.99 25.21 -2.88
C LYS A 81 1.74 24.81 -1.60
N ASN A 82 1.21 23.87 -0.82
CA ASN A 82 1.80 23.51 0.47
C ASN A 82 2.86 22.42 0.27
N MET A 83 4.10 22.74 0.63
CA MET A 83 5.18 21.77 0.72
C MET A 83 4.96 20.83 1.90
N LYS A 84 5.17 19.53 1.68
CA LYS A 84 5.05 18.53 2.73
C LYS A 84 6.32 18.48 3.57
N ALA A 85 6.15 18.12 4.84
CA ALA A 85 7.26 17.70 5.67
C ALA A 85 7.92 16.43 5.09
N LYS A 86 9.18 16.19 5.47
CA LYS A 86 9.88 14.95 5.12
C LYS A 86 9.10 13.72 5.63
N PRO A 87 9.25 12.53 5.01
CA PRO A 87 8.68 11.31 5.53
C PRO A 87 9.02 11.10 7.01
N PRO A 88 8.08 10.59 7.82
CA PRO A 88 8.34 10.33 9.23
C PRO A 88 9.51 9.34 9.38
N TYR A 89 10.22 9.39 10.51
CA TYR A 89 11.36 8.50 10.81
C TYR A 89 12.48 8.50 9.76
N ASN A 90 12.60 9.55 8.94
CA ASN A 90 13.55 9.63 7.81
C ASN A 90 13.44 8.44 6.86
N LEU A 91 12.22 7.92 6.66
CA LEU A 91 11.99 6.79 5.77
C LEU A 91 12.36 7.15 4.32
N THR A 92 13.00 6.19 3.65
CA THR A 92 13.20 6.25 2.20
C THR A 92 11.91 5.81 1.52
N ILE A 93 11.34 6.66 0.67
CA ILE A 93 10.12 6.33 -0.06
C ILE A 93 10.44 5.44 -1.27
N TYR A 94 9.62 4.41 -1.42
CA TYR A 94 9.62 3.52 -2.58
C TYR A 94 8.32 3.69 -3.36
N PHE A 95 8.36 3.51 -4.67
CA PHE A 95 7.19 3.52 -5.55
C PHE A 95 7.04 2.18 -6.25
N GLY A 96 5.79 1.76 -6.42
CA GLY A 96 5.41 0.44 -6.85
C GLY A 96 3.96 0.36 -7.30
N SER A 97 3.37 -0.82 -7.18
CA SER A 97 1.98 -1.08 -7.52
C SER A 97 1.05 -0.85 -6.33
N ALA A 98 -0.19 -0.44 -6.61
CA ALA A 98 -1.29 -0.51 -5.66
C ALA A 98 -1.66 -1.97 -5.29
N TYR A 99 -1.29 -2.93 -6.14
CA TYR A 99 -1.57 -4.35 -5.96
C TYR A 99 -0.46 -5.09 -5.21
N TYR A 100 -0.85 -5.99 -4.31
CA TYR A 100 0.07 -6.69 -3.43
C TYR A 100 -0.40 -8.10 -3.06
N ILE A 101 0.54 -8.87 -2.51
CA ILE A 101 0.24 -10.05 -1.69
C ILE A 101 0.96 -9.84 -0.35
N LEU A 102 0.22 -9.75 0.75
CA LEU A 102 0.78 -9.47 2.09
C LEU A 102 0.52 -10.64 3.03
N THR A 103 1.47 -10.93 3.90
CA THR A 103 1.27 -11.91 4.98
C THR A 103 0.36 -11.34 6.06
N LYS A 104 -0.24 -12.23 6.84
CA LYS A 104 -1.06 -11.83 7.99
C LYS A 104 -0.28 -10.98 8.99
N GLU A 105 0.96 -11.36 9.29
CA GLU A 105 1.82 -10.63 10.23
C GLU A 105 2.13 -9.22 9.73
N PHE A 106 2.33 -9.05 8.42
CA PHE A 106 2.53 -7.72 7.84
C PHE A 106 1.25 -6.88 7.92
N VAL A 107 0.08 -7.47 7.69
CA VAL A 107 -1.20 -6.77 7.87
C VAL A 107 -1.36 -6.31 9.32
N GLU A 108 -1.12 -7.18 10.30
CA GLU A 108 -1.17 -6.82 11.72
C GLU A 108 -0.18 -5.70 12.05
N PHE A 109 1.04 -5.78 11.53
CA PHE A 109 2.04 -4.71 11.62
C PHE A 109 1.49 -3.37 11.09
N THR A 110 0.88 -3.35 9.89
CA THR A 110 0.35 -2.10 9.31
C THR A 110 -0.75 -1.45 10.15
N LEU A 111 -1.48 -2.24 10.94
CA LEU A 111 -2.58 -1.78 11.79
C LEU A 111 -2.12 -1.37 13.19
N THR A 112 -0.94 -1.81 13.64
CA THR A 112 -0.50 -1.69 15.03
C THR A 112 0.73 -0.81 15.20
N ASP A 113 1.73 -0.91 14.33
CA ASP A 113 3.02 -0.22 14.45
C ASP A 113 2.88 1.30 14.21
N ALA A 114 3.56 2.09 15.04
CA ALA A 114 3.53 3.55 14.96
C ALA A 114 4.10 4.07 13.63
N ARG A 115 5.16 3.46 13.10
CA ARG A 115 5.77 3.85 11.82
C ARG A 115 4.80 3.67 10.67
N ALA A 116 4.02 2.58 10.68
CA ALA A 116 3.01 2.34 9.67
C ALA A 116 1.88 3.38 9.73
N LYS A 117 1.36 3.66 10.93
CA LYS A 117 0.30 4.65 11.15
C LYS A 117 0.74 6.06 10.77
N ASP A 118 1.94 6.46 11.16
CA ASP A 118 2.48 7.78 10.86
C ASP A 118 2.78 7.95 9.38
N LEU A 119 3.29 6.90 8.70
CA LEU A 119 3.47 6.93 7.25
C LEU A 119 2.11 7.02 6.52
N LEU A 120 1.08 6.34 7.03
CA LEU A 120 -0.27 6.39 6.46
C LEU A 120 -0.84 7.80 6.57
N GLU A 121 -0.73 8.42 7.74
CA GLU A 121 -1.19 9.80 7.97
C GLU A 121 -0.38 10.79 7.11
N TRP A 122 0.95 10.64 7.05
CA TRP A 122 1.79 11.44 6.17
C TRP A 122 1.41 11.26 4.69
N SER A 123 0.95 10.09 4.29
CA SER A 123 0.57 9.80 2.90
C SER A 123 -0.84 10.30 2.53
N ARG A 124 -1.67 10.71 3.49
CA ARG A 124 -3.10 11.02 3.27
C ARG A 124 -3.36 12.05 2.18
N ASP A 125 -2.49 13.05 2.06
CA ASP A 125 -2.59 14.15 1.10
C ASP A 125 -1.46 14.09 0.05
N THR A 126 -0.96 12.90 -0.25
CA THR A 126 -0.06 12.66 -1.40
C THR A 126 -0.84 12.20 -2.63
N TYR A 127 -0.19 12.19 -3.80
CA TYR A 127 -0.81 11.73 -5.04
C TYR A 127 -0.64 10.21 -5.23
N SER A 128 -1.77 9.49 -5.33
CA SER A 128 -1.90 8.02 -5.33
C SER A 128 -1.01 7.33 -4.27
N PRO A 129 -1.37 7.46 -2.97
CA PRO A 129 -0.59 6.91 -1.86
C PRO A 129 -0.47 5.39 -1.84
N ASP A 130 -1.43 4.71 -2.47
CA ASP A 130 -1.44 3.26 -2.67
C ASP A 130 -0.23 2.75 -3.46
N GLU A 131 0.38 3.58 -4.30
CA GLU A 131 1.57 3.21 -5.07
C GLU A 131 2.89 3.38 -4.29
N HIS A 132 2.90 3.95 -3.09
CA HIS A 132 4.14 4.03 -2.29
C HIS A 132 4.01 3.49 -0.87
N TYR A 133 2.83 3.50 -0.26
CA TYR A 133 2.64 3.12 1.14
C TYR A 133 3.10 1.67 1.41
N TRP A 134 2.53 0.69 0.69
CA TRP A 134 2.78 -0.73 0.91
C TRP A 134 4.23 -1.12 0.64
N VAL A 135 4.75 -0.69 -0.50
CA VAL A 135 6.12 -0.97 -0.91
C VAL A 135 7.12 -0.32 0.04
N THR A 136 6.87 0.89 0.53
CA THR A 136 7.76 1.56 1.50
C THR A 136 7.82 0.79 2.81
N LEU A 137 6.66 0.40 3.36
CA LEU A 137 6.62 -0.36 4.61
C LEU A 137 7.30 -1.74 4.50
N ASN A 138 7.18 -2.40 3.35
CA ASN A 138 7.85 -3.68 3.13
C ASN A 138 9.38 -3.58 2.93
N ARG A 139 9.94 -2.36 2.87
CA ARG A 139 11.39 -2.09 2.84
C ARG A 139 11.93 -1.63 4.18
N LEU A 140 11.11 -1.57 5.22
CA LEU A 140 11.60 -1.37 6.57
C LEU A 140 12.47 -2.57 6.95
N ASN A 141 13.70 -2.28 7.36
CA ASN A 141 14.48 -3.28 8.08
C ASN A 141 13.85 -3.40 9.47
N GLY A 142 13.45 -4.62 9.83
CA GLY A 142 12.99 -4.97 11.18
C GLY A 142 14.08 -4.76 12.21
#